data_AF-A0A2E2ZC93-F1
#
_entry.id   AF-A0A2E2ZC93-F1
#
_cell.length_a   1.000
_cell.length_b   1.000
_cell.length_c   1.000
_cell.angle_alpha   90.00
_cell.angle_beta   90.00
_cell.angle_gamma   90.00
#
_symmetry.space_group_name_H-M   'P 1'
#
loop_
_entity.id
_entity.type
_entity.pdbx_description
1 polymer ?
#
loop_
_entity_poly.entity_id
_entity_poly.type
_entity_poly.pdbx_seq_one_letter_code
_entity_poly.pdbx_strand_id
1 'polypeptide(L)'
;MSISDLFDSGFKKRNEDHFAAIVRIAMSDEIINDSERAFLDRLARNLNISENDYTQILKDFKTHPINPPTSYDNRLERLFDLTRMVWADHIEGDDQLKMLKKLSIGLGFNPDNVNYIVDKALNLVHNNISLDDFIEQMKTMNQ
;
A
#
# COMPACT_ATOMS: atom_id res chain seq x y z
N MET A 1 -10.97 10.22 -30.20
CA MET A 1 -10.24 10.23 -28.92
C MET A 1 -9.11 11.24 -29.05
N SER A 2 -9.01 12.14 -28.08
CA SER A 2 -7.93 13.11 -27.94
C SER A 2 -6.70 12.47 -27.27
N ILE A 3 -5.52 13.06 -27.46
CA ILE A 3 -4.29 12.67 -26.74
C ILE A 3 -4.52 12.73 -25.22
N SER A 4 -5.29 13.71 -24.74
CA SER A 4 -5.65 13.84 -23.32
C SER A 4 -6.44 12.63 -22.80
N ASP A 5 -7.41 12.11 -23.58
CA ASP A 5 -8.22 10.94 -23.20
C ASP A 5 -7.34 9.68 -23.06
N LEU A 6 -6.27 9.60 -23.86
CA LEU A 6 -5.30 8.50 -23.86
C LEU A 6 -4.38 8.53 -22.62
N PHE A 7 -3.95 9.72 -22.20
CA PHE A 7 -3.16 9.87 -20.96
C PHE A 7 -3.99 9.60 -19.71
N ASP A 8 -5.23 10.07 -19.69
CA ASP A 8 -6.14 9.93 -18.54
C ASP A 8 -6.55 8.46 -18.33
N SER A 9 -6.87 7.75 -19.43
CA SER A 9 -7.16 6.31 -19.38
C SER A 9 -5.97 5.45 -18.93
N GLY A 10 -4.75 5.77 -19.37
CA GLY A 10 -3.54 5.08 -18.94
C GLY A 10 -3.21 5.29 -17.46
N PHE A 11 -3.41 6.51 -16.95
CA PHE A 11 -3.24 6.80 -15.53
C PHE A 11 -4.28 6.08 -14.67
N LYS A 12 -5.57 6.16 -15.05
CA LYS A 12 -6.66 5.47 -14.36
C LYS A 12 -6.40 3.97 -14.27
N LYS A 13 -6.01 3.35 -15.38
CA LYS A 13 -5.74 1.91 -15.42
C LYS A 13 -4.59 1.49 -14.48
N ARG A 14 -3.51 2.28 -14.41
CA ARG A 14 -2.41 2.03 -13.46
C ARG A 14 -2.85 2.11 -12.01
N ASN A 15 -3.75 3.04 -11.68
CA ASN A 15 -4.28 3.17 -10.32
C ASN A 15 -5.20 1.99 -9.97
N GLU A 16 -6.06 1.57 -10.88
CA GLU A 16 -6.89 0.37 -10.71
C GLU A 16 -6.05 -0.89 -10.50
N ASP A 17 -5.01 -1.10 -11.32
CA ASP A 17 -4.11 -2.25 -11.19
C ASP A 17 -3.31 -2.19 -9.88
N HIS A 18 -2.90 -0.99 -9.46
CA HIS A 18 -2.25 -0.80 -8.16
C HIS A 18 -3.18 -1.12 -6.99
N PHE A 19 -4.41 -0.62 -7.03
CA PHE A 19 -5.43 -0.90 -6.03
C PHE A 19 -5.73 -2.40 -5.95
N ALA A 20 -5.92 -3.06 -7.10
CA ALA A 20 -6.17 -4.50 -7.18
C ALA A 20 -5.00 -5.33 -6.61
N ALA A 21 -3.76 -4.92 -6.84
CA ALA A 21 -2.59 -5.58 -6.25
C ALA A 21 -2.58 -5.49 -4.73
N ILE A 22 -2.99 -4.37 -4.15
CA ILE A 22 -3.09 -4.20 -2.70
C ILE A 22 -4.28 -4.99 -2.13
N VAL A 23 -5.44 -4.96 -2.79
CA VAL A 23 -6.61 -5.78 -2.42
C VAL A 23 -6.23 -7.25 -2.37
N ARG A 24 -5.46 -7.73 -3.36
CA ARG A 24 -4.98 -9.12 -3.41
C ARG A 24 -4.18 -9.52 -2.16
N ILE A 25 -3.37 -8.60 -1.62
CA ILE A 25 -2.56 -8.83 -0.44
C ILE A 25 -3.40 -8.74 0.84
N ALA A 26 -4.28 -7.73 0.92
CA ALA A 26 -5.16 -7.52 2.06
C ALA A 26 -6.15 -8.69 2.24
N MET A 27 -6.73 -9.20 1.15
CA MET A 27 -7.72 -10.29 1.17
C MET A 27 -7.11 -11.70 1.21
N SER A 28 -5.86 -11.88 1.69
CA SER A 28 -5.22 -13.20 1.73
C SER A 28 -6.00 -14.24 2.55
N ASP A 29 -6.81 -13.78 3.51
CA ASP A 29 -7.54 -14.61 4.47
C ASP A 29 -9.05 -14.67 4.14
N GLU A 30 -9.44 -14.26 2.93
CA GLU A 30 -10.80 -14.23 2.35
C GLU A 30 -11.87 -13.40 3.09
N ILE A 31 -11.60 -12.93 4.31
CA ILE A 31 -12.50 -12.10 5.12
C ILE A 31 -11.86 -10.72 5.31
N ILE A 32 -12.56 -9.66 4.88
CA ILE A 32 -12.18 -8.26 5.15
C ILE A 32 -12.81 -7.85 6.48
N ASN A 33 -11.96 -7.50 7.46
CA ASN A 33 -12.42 -6.89 8.71
C ASN A 33 -12.63 -5.36 8.57
N ASP A 34 -13.18 -4.72 9.60
CA ASP A 34 -13.48 -3.29 9.57
C ASP A 34 -12.23 -2.41 9.37
N SER A 35 -11.09 -2.81 9.95
CA SER A 35 -9.81 -2.09 9.80
C SER A 35 -9.26 -2.17 8.38
N GLU A 36 -9.33 -3.35 7.77
CA GLU A 36 -8.96 -3.57 6.38
C GLU A 36 -9.86 -2.80 5.42
N ARG A 37 -11.19 -2.79 5.68
CA ARG A 37 -12.14 -1.99 4.90
C ARG A 37 -11.81 -0.51 4.97
N ALA A 38 -11.59 0.03 6.16
CA ALA A 38 -11.23 1.44 6.34
C ALA A 38 -9.94 1.81 5.60
N PHE A 39 -8.93 0.93 5.63
CA PHE A 39 -7.71 1.09 4.86
C PHE A 39 -7.97 1.10 3.35
N LEU A 40 -8.73 0.14 2.82
CA LEU A 40 -9.06 0.07 1.39
C LEU A 40 -9.86 1.30 0.93
N ASP A 41 -10.76 1.83 1.76
CA ASP A 41 -11.53 3.04 1.45
C ASP A 41 -10.64 4.29 1.41
N ARG A 42 -9.61 4.38 2.27
CA ARG A 42 -8.60 5.44 2.18
C ARG A 42 -7.74 5.30 0.93
N LEU A 43 -7.27 4.09 0.65
CA LEU A 43 -6.45 3.81 -0.52
C LEU A 43 -7.18 4.12 -1.82
N ALA A 44 -8.45 3.73 -1.94
CA ALA A 44 -9.28 4.00 -3.10
C ALA A 44 -9.43 5.50 -3.37
N ARG A 45 -9.66 6.30 -2.32
CA ARG A 45 -9.70 7.77 -2.41
C ARG A 45 -8.37 8.34 -2.88
N ASN A 46 -7.25 7.88 -2.32
CA ASN A 46 -5.91 8.34 -2.71
C ASN A 46 -5.53 7.98 -4.15
N LEU A 47 -6.07 6.87 -4.67
CA LEU A 47 -5.86 6.42 -6.04
C LEU A 47 -6.94 6.89 -7.02
N ASN A 48 -7.90 7.72 -6.57
CA ASN A 48 -9.04 8.18 -7.37
C ASN A 48 -9.84 7.03 -8.00
N ILE A 49 -10.05 5.95 -7.24
CA ILE A 49 -10.86 4.80 -7.67
C ILE A 49 -12.34 5.14 -7.46
N SER A 50 -13.14 4.99 -8.52
CA SER A 50 -14.58 5.19 -8.42
C SER A 50 -15.25 4.08 -7.61
N GLU A 51 -16.42 4.33 -7.02
CA GLU A 51 -17.17 3.31 -6.27
C GLU A 51 -17.51 2.08 -7.12
N ASN A 52 -17.78 2.29 -8.42
CA ASN A 52 -18.01 1.20 -9.35
C ASN A 52 -16.74 0.35 -9.53
N ASP A 53 -15.61 0.99 -9.82
CA ASP A 53 -14.35 0.27 -10.03
C ASP A 53 -13.89 -0.42 -8.75
N TYR A 54 -14.06 0.22 -7.59
CA TYR A 54 -13.81 -0.38 -6.28
C TYR A 54 -14.58 -1.69 -6.12
N THR A 55 -15.90 -1.66 -6.39
CA THR A 55 -16.78 -2.82 -6.24
C THR A 55 -16.45 -3.92 -7.24
N GLN A 56 -16.08 -3.58 -8.47
CA GLN A 56 -15.65 -4.56 -9.47
C GLN A 56 -14.32 -5.20 -9.05
N ILE A 57 -13.31 -4.39 -8.73
CA ILE A 57 -11.98 -4.86 -8.33
C ILE A 57 -12.08 -5.78 -7.11
N LEU A 58 -12.93 -5.47 -6.12
CA LEU A 58 -13.11 -6.39 -4.98
C LEU A 58 -13.63 -7.79 -5.38
N LYS A 59 -14.37 -7.90 -6.49
CA LYS A 59 -14.88 -9.18 -7.00
C LYS A 59 -13.84 -9.93 -7.83
N ASP A 60 -13.01 -9.22 -8.58
CA ASP A 60 -12.15 -9.80 -9.60
C ASP A 60 -10.67 -9.39 -9.54
N PHE A 61 -10.17 -8.86 -8.42
CA PHE A 61 -8.79 -8.39 -8.23
C PHE A 61 -7.70 -9.35 -8.74
N LYS A 62 -7.99 -10.67 -8.83
CA LYS A 62 -7.09 -11.71 -9.37
C LYS A 62 -6.83 -11.57 -10.88
N THR A 63 -7.71 -10.90 -11.62
CA THR A 63 -7.62 -10.69 -13.08
C THR A 63 -6.69 -9.54 -13.45
N HIS A 64 -6.46 -8.60 -12.53
CA HIS A 64 -5.58 -7.46 -12.76
C HIS A 64 -4.10 -7.87 -12.78
N PRO A 65 -3.28 -7.22 -13.64
CA PRO A 65 -1.83 -7.44 -13.65
C PRO A 65 -1.20 -6.89 -12.36
N ILE A 66 -0.21 -7.61 -11.82
CA ILE A 66 0.60 -7.12 -10.71
C ILE A 66 1.81 -6.38 -11.29
N ASN A 67 1.91 -5.09 -10.97
CA ASN A 67 3.05 -4.24 -11.35
C ASN A 67 3.80 -3.82 -10.09
N PRO A 68 4.69 -4.66 -9.53
CA PRO A 68 5.39 -4.33 -8.30
C PRO A 68 6.44 -3.22 -8.53
N PRO A 69 6.78 -2.43 -7.50
CA PRO A 69 7.88 -1.47 -7.59
C PRO A 69 9.21 -2.16 -7.92
N THR A 70 9.90 -1.62 -8.93
CA THR A 70 11.10 -2.23 -9.51
C THR A 70 12.40 -1.85 -8.80
N SER A 71 12.47 -0.67 -8.17
CA SER A 71 13.63 -0.20 -7.41
C SER A 71 13.38 -0.30 -5.90
N TYR A 72 14.46 -0.33 -5.12
CA TYR A 72 14.39 -0.30 -3.66
C TYR A 72 13.81 1.02 -3.15
N ASP A 73 14.15 2.15 -3.77
CA ASP A 73 13.65 3.47 -3.38
C ASP A 73 12.14 3.55 -3.59
N ASN A 74 11.63 3.07 -4.73
CA ASN A 74 10.19 3.01 -4.98
C ASN A 74 9.49 2.07 -3.97
N ARG A 75 10.14 1.01 -3.48
CA ARG A 75 9.58 0.17 -2.41
C ARG A 75 9.48 0.94 -1.09
N LEU A 76 10.48 1.75 -0.75
CA LEU A 76 10.48 2.59 0.44
C LEU A 76 9.43 3.69 0.38
N GLU A 77 9.27 4.34 -0.76
CA GLU A 77 8.19 5.31 -1.00
C GLU A 77 6.82 4.67 -0.77
N ARG A 78 6.59 3.49 -1.37
CA ARG A 78 5.32 2.76 -1.17
C ARG A 78 5.14 2.30 0.27
N LEU A 79 6.20 1.88 0.94
CA LEU A 79 6.14 1.52 2.35
C LEU A 79 5.75 2.73 3.20
N PHE A 80 6.30 3.92 2.93
CA PHE A 80 5.94 5.16 3.63
C PHE A 80 4.47 5.49 3.46
N ASP A 81 3.98 5.52 2.22
CA ASP A 81 2.59 5.83 1.91
C ASP A 81 1.62 4.85 2.57
N LEU A 82 1.91 3.54 2.46
CA LEU A 82 1.07 2.50 3.06
C LEU A 82 1.10 2.56 4.59
N THR A 83 2.27 2.79 5.19
CA THR A 83 2.39 2.93 6.65
C THR A 83 1.54 4.08 7.16
N ARG A 84 1.55 5.24 6.47
CA ARG A 84 0.69 6.39 6.81
C ARG A 84 -0.80 6.08 6.66
N MET A 85 -1.19 5.33 5.62
CA MET A 85 -2.59 4.94 5.41
C MET A 85 -3.08 3.90 6.43
N VAL A 86 -2.21 2.98 6.86
CA VAL A 86 -2.51 2.03 7.93
C VAL A 86 -2.61 2.74 9.28
N TRP A 87 -1.75 3.74 9.52
CA TRP A 87 -1.67 4.49 10.79
C TRP A 87 -2.70 5.63 10.94
N ALA A 88 -3.41 6.02 9.88
CA ALA A 88 -4.21 7.26 9.83
C ALA A 88 -5.20 7.47 10.99
N ASP A 89 -5.72 6.39 11.59
CA ASP A 89 -6.72 6.48 12.66
C ASP A 89 -6.10 6.44 14.08
N HIS A 90 -4.76 6.38 14.21
CA HIS A 90 -4.02 6.27 15.49
C HIS A 90 -4.46 5.09 16.36
N ILE A 91 -5.10 4.08 15.77
CA ILE A 91 -5.48 2.85 16.45
C ILE A 91 -4.29 1.91 16.33
N GLU A 92 -3.50 1.82 17.40
CA GLU A 92 -2.56 0.72 17.60
C GLU A 92 -3.35 -0.58 17.77
N GLY A 93 -3.15 -1.53 16.87
CA GLY A 93 -3.79 -2.82 16.94
C GLY A 93 -3.04 -3.89 16.17
N ASP A 94 -3.27 -5.13 16.61
CA ASP A 94 -2.65 -6.31 16.00
C ASP A 94 -2.97 -6.45 14.51
N ASP A 95 -4.14 -5.93 14.09
CA ASP A 95 -4.60 -6.06 12.70
C ASP A 95 -3.89 -5.08 11.76
N GLN A 96 -3.58 -3.86 12.22
CA GLN A 96 -2.74 -2.89 11.48
C GLN A 96 -1.34 -3.46 11.28
N LEU A 97 -0.77 -4.03 12.33
CA LEU A 97 0.57 -4.63 12.28
C LEU A 97 0.60 -5.84 11.32
N LYS A 98 -0.39 -6.73 11.40
CA LYS A 98 -0.53 -7.86 10.46
C LYS A 98 -0.67 -7.37 9.02
N MET A 99 -1.51 -6.38 8.78
CA MET A 99 -1.75 -5.82 7.45
C MET A 99 -0.46 -5.21 6.87
N LEU A 100 0.24 -4.38 7.64
CA LEU A 100 1.46 -3.73 7.17
C LEU A 100 2.60 -4.74 6.91
N LYS A 101 2.66 -5.83 7.68
CA LYS A 101 3.57 -6.97 7.39
C LYS A 101 3.25 -7.64 6.06
N LYS A 102 1.97 -7.97 5.81
CA LYS A 102 1.53 -8.55 4.53
C LYS A 102 1.89 -7.64 3.36
N LEU A 103 1.59 -6.34 3.49
CA LEU A 103 1.90 -5.33 2.48
C LEU A 103 3.41 -5.21 2.24
N SER A 104 4.22 -5.19 3.29
CA SER A 104 5.68 -5.10 3.18
C SER A 104 6.27 -6.32 2.46
N ILE A 105 5.79 -7.53 2.75
CA ILE A 105 6.16 -8.73 1.99
C ILE A 105 5.73 -8.60 0.52
N GLY A 106 4.51 -8.12 0.27
CA GLY A 106 3.99 -7.89 -1.08
C GLY A 106 4.75 -6.83 -1.89
N LEU A 107 5.38 -5.86 -1.23
CA LEU A 107 6.30 -4.89 -1.84
C LEU A 107 7.68 -5.51 -2.16
N GLY A 108 7.98 -6.70 -1.66
CA GLY A 108 9.23 -7.41 -1.89
C GLY A 108 10.31 -7.19 -0.83
N PHE A 109 9.94 -6.81 0.40
CA PHE A 109 10.86 -6.88 1.54
C PHE A 109 11.03 -8.32 2.02
N ASN A 110 12.18 -8.64 2.62
CA ASN A 110 12.48 -10.00 3.06
C ASN A 110 11.57 -10.38 4.26
N PRO A 111 10.82 -11.51 4.19
CA PRO A 111 10.03 -12.00 5.31
C PRO A 111 10.83 -12.18 6.62
N ASP A 112 12.11 -12.52 6.55
CA ASP A 112 12.96 -12.78 7.72
C ASP A 112 13.17 -11.53 8.59
N ASN A 113 13.17 -10.34 7.99
CA ASN A 113 13.36 -9.06 8.69
C ASN A 113 12.15 -8.12 8.60
N VAL A 114 11.02 -8.59 8.09
CA VAL A 114 9.84 -7.73 7.86
C VAL A 114 9.29 -7.14 9.16
N ASN A 115 9.36 -7.87 10.26
CA ASN A 115 8.92 -7.35 11.56
C ASN A 115 9.69 -6.08 11.92
N TYR A 116 11.02 -6.12 11.78
CA TYR A 116 11.87 -4.98 12.08
C TYR A 116 11.66 -3.80 11.12
N ILE A 117 11.47 -4.08 9.83
CA ILE A 117 11.15 -3.07 8.81
C ILE A 117 9.84 -2.35 9.16
N VAL A 118 8.80 -3.11 9.52
CA VAL A 118 7.48 -2.58 9.85
C VAL A 118 7.51 -1.78 11.14
N ASP A 119 8.16 -2.30 12.19
CA ASP A 119 8.28 -1.61 13.47
C ASP A 119 9.03 -0.28 13.30
N LYS A 120 10.13 -0.27 12.52
CA LYS A 120 10.84 0.98 12.21
C LYS A 120 9.96 1.93 11.40
N ALA A 121 9.29 1.46 10.36
CA ALA A 121 8.45 2.29 9.51
C ALA A 121 7.33 2.98 10.33
N LEU A 122 6.66 2.25 11.21
CA LEU A 122 5.63 2.78 12.11
C LEU A 122 6.20 3.84 13.05
N ASN A 123 7.33 3.57 13.70
CA ASN A 123 7.98 4.55 14.58
C ASN A 123 8.35 5.84 13.84
N LEU A 124 8.88 5.72 12.64
CA LEU A 124 9.24 6.86 11.80
C LEU A 124 8.02 7.70 11.40
N VAL A 125 6.95 7.04 10.92
CA VAL A 125 5.69 7.71 10.55
C VAL A 125 5.01 8.34 11.76
N HIS A 126 5.04 7.67 12.92
CA HIS A 126 4.51 8.21 14.18
C HIS A 126 5.21 9.52 14.57
N ASN A 127 6.51 9.63 14.31
CA ASN A 127 7.28 10.85 14.53
C ASN A 127 7.08 11.91 13.44
N ASN A 128 6.15 11.69 12.51
CA ASN A 128 5.74 12.63 11.46
C ASN A 128 6.92 13.16 10.61
N ILE A 129 7.88 12.29 10.31
CA ILE A 129 9.05 12.63 9.49
C ILE A 129 8.68 12.80 8.01
N SER A 130 9.56 13.45 7.23
CA SER A 130 9.40 13.56 5.78
C SER A 130 9.68 12.25 5.05
N LEU A 131 9.24 12.14 3.79
CA LEU A 131 9.55 10.99 2.94
C LEU A 131 11.07 10.84 2.74
N ASP A 132 11.78 11.95 2.53
CA ASP A 132 13.23 11.93 2.31
C ASP A 132 13.96 11.39 3.56
N ASP A 133 13.59 11.89 4.75
CA ASP A 133 14.12 11.40 6.02
C ASP A 133 13.77 9.92 6.26
N PHE A 134 12.56 9.50 5.86
CA PHE A 134 12.13 8.11 5.97
C PHE A 134 13.02 7.21 5.11
N ILE A 135 13.25 7.57 3.85
CA ILE A 135 14.09 6.80 2.94
C ILE A 135 15.52 6.72 3.48
N GLU A 136 16.08 7.83 3.96
CA GLU A 136 17.42 7.87 4.53
C GLU A 136 17.53 6.94 5.74
N GLN A 137 16.63 7.08 6.72
CA GLN A 137 16.66 6.27 7.94
C GLN A 137 16.41 4.78 7.67
N MET A 138 15.56 4.43 6.70
CA MET A 138 15.34 3.04 6.32
C MET A 138 16.56 2.43 5.62
N LYS A 139 17.33 3.21 4.86
CA LYS A 139 18.58 2.75 4.22
C LYS A 139 19.72 2.55 5.22
N THR A 140 19.81 3.37 6.25
CA THR A 140 20.85 3.29 7.30
C THR A 140 20.46 2.37 8.45
N MET A 141 19.41 1.56 8.30
CA MET A 141 18.88 0.71 9.36
C MET A 141 19.85 -0.37 9.89
N ASN A 142 20.86 -0.76 9.11
CA ASN A 142 21.87 -1.75 9.49
C ASN A 142 23.25 -1.13 9.80
N GLN A 143 23.33 0.19 9.93
CA GLN A 143 24.54 0.91 10.32
C GLN A 143 24.52 1.18 11.82
#